data_AF-A0A941NGR9-F1
#
_entry.id   AF-A0A941NGR9-F1
#
_cell.length_a   1.000
_cell.length_b   1.000
_cell.length_c   1.000
_cell.angle_alpha   90.00
_cell.angle_beta   90.00
_cell.angle_gamma   90.00
#
_symmetry.space_group_name_H-M   'P 1'
#
loop_
_entity.id
_entity.type
_entity.pdbx_description
1 polymer ?
#
loop_
_entity_poly.entity_id
_entity_poly.type
_entity_poly.pdbx_seq_one_letter_code
_entity_poly.pdbx_strand_id
1 'polypeptide(L)'
;MDAVAKAPDLAGRAKSHSVWLYGARRGVERLCRTFEDAAIRASWFVPGQVAEEHGALLRAVAGAGHDLESHGWAFERHDTLPRGASLAFLERSRRALEDVSD
;
A
#
# COMPACT_ATOMS: atom_id res chain seq x y z
N MET A 1 3.39 -10.80 -1.35
CA MET A 1 4.68 -10.81 -0.64
C MET A 1 4.62 -11.84 0.48
N ASP A 2 5.00 -13.08 0.18
CA ASP A 2 4.75 -14.26 1.03
C ASP A 2 5.64 -14.32 2.30
N ALA A 3 6.73 -13.56 2.32
CA ALA A 3 7.70 -13.56 3.43
C ALA A 3 7.12 -13.02 4.75
N VAL A 4 6.34 -11.92 4.74
CA VAL A 4 5.73 -11.35 5.96
C VAL A 4 4.59 -12.21 6.46
N ALA A 5 3.77 -12.71 5.54
CA ALA A 5 2.70 -13.66 5.84
C ALA A 5 3.23 -14.94 6.49
N LYS A 6 4.42 -15.40 6.09
CA LYS A 6 5.10 -16.58 6.65
C LYS A 6 5.97 -16.30 7.88
N ALA A 7 6.44 -15.07 8.07
CA ALA A 7 7.32 -14.67 9.17
C ALA A 7 6.89 -13.28 9.72
N PRO A 8 5.90 -13.24 10.64
CA PRO A 8 5.35 -12.00 11.19
C PRO A 8 6.38 -11.13 11.92
N ASP A 9 7.45 -11.73 12.45
CA ASP A 9 8.57 -11.05 13.10
C ASP A 9 9.35 -10.13 12.16
N LEU A 10 9.25 -10.33 10.84
CA LEU A 10 9.81 -9.43 9.84
C LEU A 10 9.19 -8.03 9.89
N ALA A 11 7.96 -7.89 10.40
CA ALA A 11 7.31 -6.58 10.54
C ALA A 11 8.11 -5.62 11.45
N GLY A 12 8.82 -6.14 12.46
CA GLY A 12 9.65 -5.35 13.38
C GLY A 12 11.12 -5.24 12.98
N ARG A 13 11.54 -5.86 11.86
CA ARG A 13 12.94 -6.00 11.48
C ARG A 13 13.41 -4.89 10.53
N ALA A 14 13.11 -3.63 10.86
CA ALA A 14 13.66 -2.46 10.17
C ALA A 14 15.16 -2.30 10.52
N LYS A 15 16.01 -3.19 9.99
CA LYS A 15 17.47 -3.16 10.20
C LYS A 15 18.14 -2.05 9.37
N SER A 16 17.49 -1.60 8.30
CA SER A 16 17.94 -0.55 7.38
C SER A 16 16.74 0.12 6.70
N HIS A 17 16.91 1.35 6.19
CA HIS A 17 15.86 2.04 5.41
C HIS A 17 15.37 1.25 4.20
N SER A 18 16.19 0.33 3.67
CA SER A 18 15.86 -0.54 2.55
C SER A 18 14.81 -1.60 2.87
N VAL A 19 14.49 -1.84 4.14
CA VAL A 19 13.40 -2.72 4.57
C VAL A 19 12.17 -1.85 4.86
N TRP A 20 11.19 -1.89 3.95
CA TRP A 20 9.90 -1.16 3.98
C TRP A 20 9.94 0.36 3.76
N LEU A 21 10.90 1.07 4.33
CA LEU A 21 10.85 2.54 4.35
C LEU A 21 11.31 3.20 3.04
N TYR A 22 12.17 2.55 2.25
CA TYR A 22 12.74 3.15 1.04
C TYR A 22 11.67 3.44 -0.02
N GLY A 23 10.70 2.54 -0.17
CA GLY A 23 9.59 2.70 -1.11
C GLY A 23 8.86 4.02 -0.88
N ALA A 24 8.30 4.21 0.31
CA ALA A 24 7.58 5.42 0.67
C ALA A 24 8.46 6.69 0.69
N ARG A 25 9.72 6.58 1.16
CA ARG A 25 10.59 7.76 1.32
C ARG A 25 11.24 8.25 0.02
N ARG A 26 11.46 7.37 -0.96
CA ARG A 26 12.24 7.66 -2.19
C ARG A 26 11.74 6.95 -3.44
N GLY A 27 11.19 5.75 -3.31
CA GLY A 27 10.75 4.94 -4.45
C GLY A 27 9.56 5.55 -5.18
N VAL A 28 8.51 5.94 -4.44
CA VAL A 28 7.26 6.47 -5.01
C VAL A 28 7.52 7.71 -5.87
N GLU A 29 8.23 8.70 -5.32
CA GLU A 29 8.60 9.93 -6.05
C GLU A 29 9.32 9.63 -7.38
N ARG A 30 10.28 8.69 -7.37
CA ARG A 30 11.06 8.32 -8.56
C ARG A 30 10.20 7.64 -9.62
N LEU A 31 9.28 6.78 -9.19
CA LEU A 31 8.35 6.11 -10.09
C LEU A 31 7.38 7.12 -10.72
N CYS A 32 6.80 8.03 -9.92
CA CYS A 32 5.92 9.08 -10.44
C CYS A 32 6.63 9.94 -11.50
N ARG A 33 7.87 10.38 -11.26
CA ARG A 33 8.67 11.11 -12.26
C ARG A 33 8.88 10.30 -13.54
N THR A 34 9.21 9.02 -13.40
CA THR A 34 9.42 8.14 -14.56
C THR A 34 8.13 7.97 -15.38
N PHE A 35 6.98 7.88 -14.71
CA PHE A 35 5.69 7.79 -15.38
C PHE A 35 5.29 9.11 -16.05
N GLU A 36 5.58 10.25 -15.41
CA GLU A 36 5.38 11.58 -15.98
C GLU A 36 6.22 11.77 -17.26
N ASP A 37 7.52 11.47 -17.20
CA ASP A 37 8.43 11.56 -18.36
C ASP A 37 7.98 10.67 -19.53
N ALA A 38 7.33 9.55 -19.23
CA ALA A 38 6.81 8.62 -20.22
C ALA A 38 5.34 8.89 -20.63
N ALA A 39 4.67 9.89 -20.04
CA ALA A 39 3.24 10.15 -20.19
C ALA A 39 2.35 8.92 -19.92
N ILE A 40 2.70 8.12 -18.90
CA ILE A 40 2.01 6.90 -18.50
C ILE A 40 1.17 7.14 -17.25
N ARG A 41 -0.09 6.72 -17.29
CA ARG A 41 -0.90 6.53 -16.08
C ARG A 41 -0.80 5.08 -15.62
N ALA A 42 -0.84 4.89 -14.30
CA ALA A 42 -0.62 3.60 -13.67
C ALA A 42 -1.59 3.43 -12.50
N SER A 43 -1.98 2.19 -12.23
CA SER A 43 -2.79 1.81 -11.07
C SER A 43 -1.88 1.25 -9.98
N TRP A 44 -2.05 1.74 -8.75
CA TRP A 44 -1.23 1.40 -7.61
C TRP A 44 -2.02 0.56 -6.62
N PHE A 45 -1.56 -0.66 -6.37
CA PHE A 45 -2.20 -1.56 -5.41
C PHE A 45 -1.59 -1.33 -4.03
N VAL A 46 -2.37 -0.70 -3.14
CA VAL A 46 -1.90 -0.18 -1.86
C VAL A 46 -2.58 -0.91 -0.69
N PRO A 47 -1.83 -1.37 0.31
CA PRO A 47 -2.42 -1.88 1.54
C PRO A 47 -3.11 -0.78 2.35
N GLY A 48 -4.26 -1.07 2.96
CA GLY A 48 -5.00 -0.12 3.79
C GLY A 48 -4.16 0.48 4.94
N GLN A 49 -3.30 -0.32 5.58
CA GLN A 49 -2.38 0.17 6.61
C GLN A 49 -1.39 1.22 6.07
N VAL A 50 -0.91 1.04 4.82
CA VAL A 50 -0.04 2.02 4.16
C VAL A 50 -0.80 3.29 3.83
N ALA A 51 -2.10 3.16 3.49
CA ALA A 51 -2.95 4.32 3.27
C ALA A 51 -3.17 5.16 4.54
N GLU A 52 -3.38 4.51 5.70
CA GLU A 52 -3.42 5.20 7.00
C GLU A 52 -2.08 5.88 7.33
N GLU A 53 -0.95 5.21 7.09
CA GLU A 53 0.37 5.73 7.46
C GLU A 53 0.90 6.82 6.52
N HIS A 54 0.59 6.74 5.22
CA HIS A 54 1.20 7.56 4.17
C HIS A 54 0.17 8.30 3.30
N GLY A 55 -1.00 8.65 3.85
CA GLY A 55 -2.10 9.25 3.08
C GLY A 55 -1.73 10.53 2.31
N ALA A 56 -0.83 11.38 2.83
CA ALA A 56 -0.37 12.57 2.10
C ALA A 56 0.43 12.23 0.84
N LEU A 57 1.24 11.16 0.89
CA LEU A 57 2.00 10.67 -0.27
C LEU A 57 1.06 10.10 -1.32
N LEU A 58 0.05 9.33 -0.89
CA LEU A 58 -0.92 8.72 -1.80
C LEU A 58 -1.82 9.75 -2.48
N ARG A 59 -2.27 10.79 -1.74
CA ARG A 59 -2.98 11.92 -2.37
C ARG A 59 -2.15 12.61 -3.44
N ALA A 60 -0.83 12.71 -3.26
CA ALA A 60 0.05 13.24 -4.31
C ALA A 60 0.14 12.30 -5.52
N VAL A 61 0.16 10.98 -5.31
CA VAL A 61 0.10 9.98 -6.39
C VAL A 61 -1.23 10.08 -7.16
N ALA A 62 -2.36 10.13 -6.45
CA ALA A 62 -3.69 10.30 -7.05
C ALA A 62 -3.81 11.64 -7.80
N GLY A 63 -3.32 12.74 -7.19
CA GLY A 63 -3.29 14.07 -7.80
C GLY A 63 -2.43 14.17 -9.07
N ALA A 64 -1.48 13.24 -9.27
CA ALA A 64 -0.73 13.10 -10.51
C ALA A 64 -1.48 12.30 -11.60
N GLY A 65 -2.73 11.89 -11.33
CA GLY A 65 -3.60 11.18 -12.28
C GLY A 65 -3.42 9.66 -12.28
N HIS A 66 -2.81 9.10 -11.24
CA HIS A 66 -2.72 7.64 -11.04
C HIS A 66 -3.95 7.11 -10.30
N ASP A 67 -4.33 5.86 -10.56
CA ASP A 67 -5.41 5.19 -9.84
C ASP A 67 -4.84 4.53 -8.56
N LEU A 68 -5.59 4.60 -7.46
CA LEU A 68 -5.27 3.89 -6.22
C LEU A 68 -6.26 2.74 -6.02
N GLU A 69 -5.72 1.54 -5.85
CA GLU A 69 -6.49 0.29 -5.76
C GLU A 69 -6.15 -0.47 -4.48
N SER A 70 -7.11 -1.26 -3.99
CA SER A 70 -6.96 -2.02 -2.76
C SER A 70 -6.12 -3.28 -2.94
N HIS A 71 -5.08 -3.41 -2.11
CA HIS A 71 -4.35 -4.66 -1.91
C HIS A 71 -4.82 -5.41 -0.64
N GLY A 72 -5.87 -4.96 0.04
CA GLY A 72 -6.27 -5.48 1.36
C GLY A 72 -5.58 -4.74 2.51
N TRP A 73 -5.85 -5.13 3.76
CA TRP A 73 -5.46 -4.32 4.92
C TRP A 73 -3.94 -4.26 5.12
N ALA A 74 -3.30 -5.41 5.22
CA ALA A 74 -1.86 -5.56 5.27
C ALA A 74 -1.44 -6.72 4.35
N PHE A 75 -0.87 -7.77 4.91
CA PHE A 75 -0.44 -8.98 4.18
C PHE A 75 -1.09 -10.24 4.76
N GLU A 76 -2.37 -10.14 5.10
CA GLU A 76 -3.12 -11.25 5.70
C GLU A 76 -3.26 -12.44 4.76
N ARG A 77 -3.24 -13.64 5.35
CA ARG A 77 -3.60 -14.88 4.67
C ARG A 77 -5.10 -15.12 4.74
N HIS A 78 -5.83 -14.55 3.80
CA HIS A 78 -7.29 -14.67 3.71
C HIS A 78 -7.79 -16.12 3.63
N ASP A 79 -6.97 -17.05 3.14
CA ASP A 79 -7.25 -18.48 3.11
C ASP A 79 -7.25 -19.16 4.48
N THR A 80 -6.60 -18.53 5.47
CA THR A 80 -6.49 -19.05 6.85
C THR A 80 -7.38 -18.33 7.85
N LEU A 81 -7.96 -17.19 7.45
CA LEU A 81 -8.79 -16.36 8.33
C LEU A 81 -10.25 -16.82 8.33
N PRO A 82 -10.96 -16.71 9.47
CA PRO A 82 -12.41 -16.81 9.46
C PRO A 82 -13.02 -15.79 8.50
N ARG A 83 -14.06 -16.17 7.77
CA ARG A 83 -14.74 -15.31 6.78
C ARG A 83 -15.06 -13.92 7.30
N GLY A 84 -15.58 -13.82 8.53
CA GLY A 84 -15.92 -12.53 9.15
C GLY A 84 -14.72 -11.61 9.33
N ALA A 85 -13.58 -12.15 9.77
CA ALA A 85 -12.34 -11.39 9.91
C ALA A 85 -11.78 -10.95 8.55
N SER A 86 -11.79 -11.86 7.56
CA SER A 86 -11.37 -11.55 6.19
C SER A 86 -12.19 -10.39 5.60
N LEU A 87 -13.52 -10.42 5.75
CA LEU A 87 -14.39 -9.34 5.26
C LEU A 87 -14.13 -8.02 5.99
N ALA A 88 -13.89 -8.07 7.30
CA ALA A 88 -13.60 -6.87 8.08
C ALA A 88 -12.30 -6.18 7.62
N PHE A 89 -11.24 -6.95 7.30
CA PHE A 89 -10.01 -6.38 6.76
C PHE A 89 -10.19 -5.76 5.37
N LEU A 90 -10.95 -6.43 4.49
CA LEU A 90 -11.25 -5.88 3.16
C LEU A 90 -12.04 -4.57 3.25
N GLU A 91 -13.06 -4.53 4.11
CA GLU A 91 -13.88 -3.33 4.34
C GLU A 91 -13.06 -2.19 4.95
N ARG A 92 -12.18 -2.49 5.92
CA ARG A 92 -11.26 -1.50 6.49
C ARG A 92 -10.30 -0.95 5.44
N SER A 93 -9.74 -1.83 4.61
CA SER A 93 -8.83 -1.41 3.53
C SER A 93 -9.51 -0.52 2.51
N ARG A 94 -10.76 -0.84 2.15
CA ARG A 94 -11.57 -0.02 1.24
C ARG A 94 -11.75 1.40 1.79
N ARG A 95 -12.18 1.53 3.04
CA ARG A 95 -12.38 2.85 3.69
C ARG A 95 -11.11 3.68 3.73
N ALA A 96 -9.99 3.08 4.14
CA ALA A 96 -8.72 3.78 4.20
C ALA A 96 -8.25 4.31 2.83
N LEU A 97 -8.63 3.64 1.74
CA LEU A 97 -8.33 4.09 0.38
C LEU A 97 -9.26 5.18 -0.12
N GLU A 98 -10.54 5.11 0.22
CA GLU A 98 -11.51 6.18 -0.07
C GLU A 98 -11.04 7.50 0.56
N ASP A 99 -10.57 7.47 1.81
CA ASP A 99 -10.05 8.64 2.54
C ASP A 99 -8.82 9.32 1.89
N VAL A 100 -8.13 8.65 0.96
CA VAL A 100 -6.93 9.18 0.29
C VAL A 100 -7.08 9.34 -1.22
N SER A 101 -8.23 8.94 -1.78
CA SER A 101 -8.53 8.99 -3.21
C SER A 101 -9.59 10.04 -3.57
N ASP A 102 -10.38 10.47 -2.59
CA ASP A 102 -11.32 11.60 -2.67
C ASP A 102 -10.63 12.96 -2.44
#